data_AF-A0A1I2B6V1-F1
#
_entry.id   AF-A0A1I2B6V1-F1
#
_cell.length_a   1.000
_cell.length_b   1.000
_cell.length_c   1.000
_cell.angle_alpha   90.00
_cell.angle_beta   90.00
_cell.angle_gamma   90.00
#
_symmetry.space_group_name_H-M   'P 1'
#
loop_
_entity.id
_entity.type
_entity.pdbx_description
1 polymer ?
#
loop_
_entity_poly.entity_id
_entity_poly.type
_entity_poly.pdbx_seq_one_letter_code
_entity_poly.pdbx_strand_id
1 'polypeptide(L)'
;MAAGGWTADGGLRPGQGDEAVGRWGGGAVAFPGVGDEIYVGNADPDALADKGWLMGYFKPEGDPRHSTDVEIKWGRHPKGDRRAAWVRGEERTALLVLISGCFHMEFPERTVVLDKQGDYVVWPRGVDHSWYAAEESVVLTVRWPSVPGYAVRADD
;
A
#
# COMPACT_ATOMS: atom_id res chain seq x y z
N MET A 1 45.11 5.58 -30.32
CA MET A 1 45.90 4.34 -30.22
C MET A 1 44.99 3.33 -29.52
N ALA A 2 44.25 2.53 -30.30
CA ALA A 2 44.50 1.11 -30.61
C ALA A 2 44.34 0.23 -29.34
N ALA A 3 43.24 -0.52 -29.11
CA ALA A 3 42.58 -1.61 -29.86
C ALA A 3 43.15 -3.01 -29.54
N GLY A 4 42.21 -3.98 -29.36
CA GLY A 4 42.44 -5.42 -29.45
C GLY A 4 41.98 -6.18 -28.20
N GLY A 5 41.16 -7.23 -28.26
CA GLY A 5 40.69 -8.01 -29.39
C GLY A 5 40.29 -9.41 -28.90
N TRP A 6 39.24 -9.95 -29.50
CA TRP A 6 38.60 -11.24 -29.22
C TRP A 6 39.51 -12.46 -29.44
N THR A 7 39.17 -13.60 -28.82
CA THR A 7 39.53 -14.92 -29.34
C THR A 7 38.34 -15.58 -30.02
N ALA A 8 38.62 -16.13 -31.20
CA ALA A 8 37.73 -16.88 -32.06
C ALA A 8 37.78 -18.37 -31.70
N ASP A 9 36.62 -18.99 -31.56
CA ASP A 9 36.38 -20.36 -32.03
C ASP A 9 34.87 -20.52 -32.25
N GLY A 10 34.49 -20.45 -33.53
CA GLY A 10 33.13 -20.69 -33.99
C GLY A 10 32.86 -22.19 -34.09
N GLY A 11 31.77 -22.65 -33.49
CA GLY A 11 31.30 -24.01 -33.67
C GLY A 11 30.12 -24.37 -32.77
N LEU A 12 28.92 -24.34 -33.33
CA LEU A 12 27.66 -24.76 -32.71
C LEU A 12 27.65 -26.30 -32.51
N ARG A 13 27.21 -26.78 -31.34
CA ARG A 13 26.61 -28.12 -31.19
C ARG A 13 25.23 -27.99 -30.51
N PRO A 14 24.20 -28.68 -31.03
CA PRO A 14 22.83 -28.59 -30.53
C PRO A 14 22.60 -29.54 -29.34
N GLY A 15 21.78 -29.09 -28.40
CA GLY A 15 21.27 -29.90 -27.30
C GLY A 15 19.98 -29.26 -26.77
N GLN A 16 18.87 -29.94 -27.05
CA GLN A 16 17.48 -29.57 -26.80
C GLN A 16 17.18 -29.20 -25.35
N GLY A 17 16.24 -28.27 -25.18
CA GLY A 17 15.62 -27.90 -23.91
C GLY A 17 14.73 -26.68 -24.09
N ASP A 18 13.65 -26.84 -24.84
CA ASP A 18 12.51 -25.91 -24.86
C ASP A 18 11.94 -25.80 -23.44
N GLU A 19 11.95 -24.61 -22.84
CA GLU A 19 10.81 -24.12 -22.06
C GLU A 19 10.65 -22.62 -22.28
N ALA A 20 9.65 -22.30 -23.11
CA ALA A 20 9.26 -20.94 -23.42
C ALA A 20 8.72 -20.23 -22.16
N VAL A 21 9.31 -19.08 -21.85
CA VAL A 21 8.78 -18.14 -20.84
C VAL A 21 7.44 -17.61 -21.35
N GLY A 22 6.36 -18.20 -20.85
CA GLY A 22 4.99 -17.81 -21.13
C GLY A 22 4.69 -16.41 -20.61
N ARG A 23 4.38 -15.51 -21.55
CA ARG A 23 3.70 -14.24 -21.28
C ARG A 23 2.29 -14.53 -20.74
N TRP A 24 1.97 -14.10 -19.53
CA TRP A 24 0.59 -14.14 -19.03
C TRP A 24 -0.06 -12.77 -19.24
N GLY A 25 -0.83 -12.70 -20.33
CA GLY A 25 -1.87 -11.69 -20.56
C GLY A 25 -3.08 -11.94 -19.65
N GLY A 26 -3.87 -10.87 -19.46
CA GLY A 26 -4.94 -10.79 -18.49
C GLY A 26 -6.06 -11.83 -18.59
N GLY A 27 -6.69 -12.05 -17.43
CA GLY A 27 -7.89 -12.85 -17.26
C GLY A 27 -7.98 -13.35 -15.82
N ALA A 28 -8.46 -12.53 -14.89
CA ALA A 28 -8.81 -13.00 -13.55
C ALA A 28 -10.29 -13.41 -13.53
N VAL A 29 -10.57 -14.67 -13.20
CA VAL A 29 -11.92 -15.11 -12.82
C VAL A 29 -11.92 -16.12 -11.65
N ALA A 30 -12.68 -15.71 -10.62
CA ALA A 30 -13.47 -16.43 -9.59
C ALA A 30 -12.79 -17.21 -8.42
N PHE A 31 -13.21 -16.79 -7.21
CA PHE A 31 -12.95 -17.27 -5.84
C PHE A 31 -13.83 -18.49 -5.46
N PRO A 32 -13.42 -19.47 -4.61
CA PRO A 32 -13.60 -19.35 -3.14
C PRO A 32 -12.66 -20.21 -2.22
N GLY A 33 -12.40 -19.78 -0.98
CA GLY A 33 -11.82 -20.66 0.05
C GLY A 33 -11.40 -19.93 1.34
N VAL A 34 -11.94 -20.33 2.49
CA VAL A 34 -11.41 -19.94 3.81
C VAL A 34 -10.10 -20.70 4.05
N GLY A 35 -9.00 -19.96 4.25
CA GLY A 35 -7.76 -20.47 4.85
C GLY A 35 -6.72 -21.06 3.88
N ASP A 36 -5.46 -20.73 4.14
CA ASP A 36 -4.20 -21.30 3.62
C ASP A 36 -3.69 -20.95 2.21
N GLU A 37 -4.42 -20.21 1.39
CA GLU A 37 -3.88 -19.74 0.09
C GLU A 37 -3.10 -18.43 0.20
N ILE A 38 -1.89 -18.40 -0.40
CA ILE A 38 -1.07 -17.19 -0.49
C ILE A 38 -1.72 -16.22 -1.49
N TYR A 39 -2.30 -15.15 -0.97
CA TYR A 39 -2.80 -14.05 -1.80
C TYR A 39 -1.65 -13.16 -2.27
N VAL A 40 -1.63 -12.86 -3.58
CA VAL A 40 -0.70 -11.90 -4.19
C VAL A 40 -1.51 -10.83 -4.91
N GLY A 41 -1.18 -9.58 -4.64
CA GLY A 41 -1.85 -8.42 -5.23
C GLY A 41 -0.90 -7.24 -5.37
N ASN A 42 -1.42 -6.12 -5.87
CA ASN A 42 -0.69 -4.86 -5.94
C ASN A 42 -1.49 -3.78 -5.21
N ALA A 43 -0.85 -3.10 -4.27
CA ALA A 43 -1.52 -2.14 -3.42
C ALA A 43 -2.15 -0.96 -4.19
N ASP A 44 -1.61 -0.57 -5.35
CA ASP A 44 -2.18 0.52 -6.15
C ASP A 44 -3.60 0.18 -6.66
N PRO A 45 -3.81 -0.84 -7.53
CA PRO A 45 -5.14 -1.18 -8.02
C PRO A 45 -6.04 -1.76 -6.91
N ASP A 46 -5.49 -2.52 -5.96
CA ASP A 46 -6.30 -3.18 -4.93
C ASP A 46 -6.87 -2.19 -3.92
N ALA A 47 -6.09 -1.18 -3.53
CA ALA A 47 -6.53 -0.16 -2.60
C ALA A 47 -7.53 0.81 -3.24
N LEU A 48 -7.39 1.13 -4.53
CA LEU A 48 -8.30 2.02 -5.24
C LEU A 48 -9.75 1.52 -5.23
N ALA A 49 -9.96 0.20 -5.29
CA ALA A 49 -11.28 -0.42 -5.20
C ALA A 49 -12.02 -0.06 -3.88
N ASP A 50 -11.27 0.18 -2.81
CA ASP A 50 -11.80 0.45 -1.47
C ASP A 50 -11.31 1.78 -0.90
N LYS A 51 -11.25 2.83 -1.74
CA LYS A 51 -10.91 4.21 -1.32
C LYS A 51 -9.54 4.31 -0.60
N GLY A 52 -8.59 3.51 -1.03
CA GLY A 52 -7.24 3.41 -0.50
C GLY A 52 -7.04 2.29 0.53
N TRP A 53 -8.05 1.50 0.88
CA TRP A 53 -7.92 0.44 1.89
C TRP A 53 -7.57 -0.93 1.27
N LEU A 54 -6.56 -1.59 1.83
CA LEU A 54 -6.08 -2.89 1.36
C LEU A 54 -6.66 -4.06 2.15
N MET A 55 -6.73 -3.94 3.48
CA MET A 55 -7.10 -5.02 4.41
C MET A 55 -7.88 -4.44 5.60
N GLY A 56 -8.82 -5.20 6.14
CA GLY A 56 -9.62 -4.85 7.31
C GLY A 56 -11.01 -5.50 7.31
N TYR A 57 -11.81 -5.20 8.34
CA TYR A 57 -13.12 -5.80 8.60
C TYR A 57 -14.10 -5.65 7.42
N PHE A 58 -13.96 -4.57 6.65
CA PHE A 58 -14.82 -4.24 5.51
C PHE A 58 -14.65 -5.18 4.30
N LYS A 59 -13.60 -6.03 4.27
CA LYS A 59 -13.51 -7.07 3.24
C LYS A 59 -14.53 -8.18 3.52
N PRO A 60 -15.05 -8.88 2.50
CA PRO A 60 -15.97 -10.00 2.71
C PRO A 60 -15.35 -11.11 3.56
N GLU A 61 -16.16 -11.77 4.39
CA GLU A 61 -15.72 -12.98 5.09
C GLU A 61 -15.22 -14.03 4.08
N GLY A 62 -14.05 -14.62 4.37
CA GLY A 62 -13.36 -15.53 3.46
C GLY A 62 -12.40 -14.86 2.45
N ASP A 63 -12.40 -13.53 2.31
CA ASP A 63 -11.29 -12.83 1.65
C ASP A 63 -10.04 -12.90 2.57
N PRO A 64 -8.86 -13.29 2.08
CA PRO A 64 -7.63 -13.34 2.89
C PRO A 64 -7.21 -11.97 3.44
N ARG A 65 -7.80 -10.87 2.94
CA ARG A 65 -7.61 -9.50 3.43
C ARG A 65 -8.69 -9.06 4.43
N HIS A 66 -9.63 -9.93 4.78
CA HIS A 66 -10.52 -9.71 5.91
C HIS A 66 -9.76 -9.85 7.22
N SER A 67 -9.92 -8.88 8.12
CA SER A 67 -9.19 -8.81 9.39
C SER A 67 -10.01 -8.04 10.42
N THR A 68 -10.14 -8.59 11.63
CA THR A 68 -10.70 -7.92 12.80
C THR A 68 -9.62 -7.23 13.64
N ASP A 69 -8.35 -7.51 13.37
CA ASP A 69 -7.23 -7.05 14.21
C ASP A 69 -6.69 -5.71 13.71
N VAL A 70 -6.40 -5.63 12.41
CA VAL A 70 -5.81 -4.45 11.78
C VAL A 70 -6.53 -4.04 10.50
N GLU A 71 -6.49 -2.75 10.22
CA GLU A 71 -6.84 -2.15 8.92
C GLU A 71 -5.58 -1.58 8.30
N ILE A 72 -5.39 -1.78 6.99
CA ILE A 72 -4.23 -1.28 6.26
C ILE A 72 -4.71 -0.41 5.10
N LYS A 73 -4.18 0.81 5.02
CA LYS A 73 -4.41 1.75 3.93
C LYS A 73 -3.12 1.98 3.14
N TRP A 74 -3.23 1.95 1.82
CA TRP A 74 -2.21 2.42 0.89
C TRP A 74 -2.62 3.80 0.36
N GLY A 75 -1.84 4.82 0.68
CA GLY A 75 -2.11 6.21 0.31
C GLY A 75 -1.12 6.72 -0.73
N ARG A 76 -1.63 7.22 -1.86
CA ARG A 76 -0.86 8.05 -2.80
C ARG A 76 -1.42 9.46 -2.76
N HIS A 77 -0.52 10.43 -2.62
CA HIS A 77 -0.88 11.82 -2.45
C HIS A 77 -0.03 12.67 -3.40
N PRO A 78 -0.62 13.43 -4.34
CA PRO A 78 0.15 14.38 -5.13
C PRO A 78 0.71 15.49 -4.25
N LYS A 79 1.76 16.17 -4.74
CA LYS A 79 2.32 17.33 -4.04
C LYS A 79 1.24 18.38 -3.78
N GLY A 80 1.17 18.85 -2.54
CA GLY A 80 0.22 19.85 -2.10
C GLY A 80 -1.12 19.30 -1.61
N ASP A 81 -1.34 17.98 -1.75
CA ASP A 81 -2.56 17.33 -1.26
C ASP A 81 -2.70 17.46 0.26
N ARG A 82 -3.94 17.52 0.73
CA ARG A 82 -4.26 17.66 2.14
C ARG A 82 -5.55 16.97 2.50
N ARG A 83 -5.68 16.57 3.76
CA ARG A 83 -6.97 16.09 4.26
C ARG A 83 -8.00 17.22 4.22
N ALA A 84 -9.18 16.94 3.65
CA ALA A 84 -10.26 17.93 3.56
C ALA A 84 -10.77 18.40 4.94
N ALA A 85 -10.77 17.51 5.92
CA ALA A 85 -11.18 17.79 7.29
C ALA A 85 -10.34 16.98 8.28
N TRP A 86 -10.11 17.57 9.45
CA TRP A 86 -9.48 16.90 10.59
C TRP A 86 -10.28 15.65 10.98
N VAL A 87 -9.57 14.56 11.26
CA VAL A 87 -10.15 13.40 11.95
C VAL A 87 -10.36 13.78 13.40
N ARG A 88 -11.54 13.45 13.93
CA ARG A 88 -11.92 13.72 15.31
C ARG A 88 -12.34 12.45 16.01
N GLY A 89 -11.85 12.24 17.24
CA GLY A 89 -12.32 11.15 18.11
C GLY A 89 -12.19 9.74 17.52
N GLU A 90 -11.13 9.47 16.75
CA GLU A 90 -10.90 8.14 16.17
C GLU A 90 -10.73 7.08 17.27
N GLU A 91 -11.45 5.96 17.19
CA GLU A 91 -11.46 4.93 18.23
C GLU A 91 -10.27 3.96 18.10
N ARG A 92 -9.55 4.04 16.98
CA ARG A 92 -8.41 3.19 16.65
C ARG A 92 -7.09 3.87 16.98
N THR A 93 -6.12 3.08 17.42
CA THR A 93 -4.70 3.48 17.40
C THR A 93 -4.22 3.40 15.96
N ALA A 94 -3.30 4.28 15.56
CA ALA A 94 -2.79 4.32 14.20
C ALA A 94 -1.28 4.46 14.14
N LEU A 95 -0.71 3.85 13.10
CA LEU A 95 0.67 3.96 12.65
C LEU A 95 0.63 4.45 11.21
N LEU A 96 1.46 5.44 10.86
CA LEU A 96 1.74 5.80 9.48
C LEU A 96 3.23 5.66 9.22
N VAL A 97 3.60 5.00 8.12
CA VAL A 97 4.97 4.84 7.63
C VAL A 97 5.08 5.53 6.27
N LEU A 98 6.12 6.34 6.11
CA LEU A 98 6.48 6.95 4.83
C LEU A 98 7.22 5.93 3.96
N ILE A 99 6.68 5.66 2.77
CA ILE A 99 7.34 4.81 1.77
C ILE A 99 8.21 5.68 0.84
N SER A 100 7.71 6.83 0.40
CA SER A 100 8.44 7.81 -0.40
C SER A 100 7.80 9.20 -0.30
N GLY A 101 8.59 10.25 -0.53
CA GLY A 101 8.12 11.64 -0.57
C GLY A 101 8.42 12.40 0.73
N CYS A 102 7.54 13.35 1.06
CA CYS A 102 7.59 14.13 2.29
C CYS A 102 6.17 14.40 2.77
N PHE A 103 5.83 13.85 3.93
CA PHE A 103 4.46 13.81 4.44
C PHE A 103 4.40 14.35 5.87
N HIS A 104 3.52 15.31 6.08
CA HIS A 104 3.33 15.96 7.36
C HIS A 104 2.10 15.38 8.04
N MET A 105 2.27 14.82 9.23
CA MET A 105 1.17 14.50 10.13
C MET A 105 0.92 15.66 11.08
N GLU A 106 -0.28 16.21 11.03
CA GLU A 106 -0.68 17.37 11.81
C GLU A 106 -1.51 16.91 13.01
N PHE A 107 -1.06 17.27 14.21
CA PHE A 107 -1.76 17.04 15.47
C PHE A 107 -2.07 18.41 16.11
N PRO A 108 -3.03 18.52 17.06
CA PRO A 108 -3.43 19.81 17.64
C PRO A 108 -2.26 20.61 18.22
N GLU A 109 -1.26 19.93 18.75
CA GLU A 109 -0.13 20.56 19.46
C GLU A 109 1.14 20.67 18.61
N ARG A 110 1.24 19.90 17.52
CA ARG A 110 2.46 19.86 16.69
C ARG A 110 2.24 19.24 15.32
N THR A 111 3.15 19.55 14.42
CA THR A 111 3.33 18.82 13.15
C THR A 111 4.53 17.88 13.27
N VAL A 112 4.37 16.64 12.82
CA VAL A 112 5.43 15.66 12.65
C VAL A 112 5.74 15.59 11.15
N VAL A 113 6.97 15.92 10.77
CA VAL A 113 7.45 15.83 9.39
C VAL A 113 8.12 14.47 9.22
N LEU A 114 7.68 13.72 8.21
CA LEU A 114 8.30 12.49 7.74
C LEU A 114 8.94 12.82 6.38
N ASP A 115 10.26 12.78 6.29
CA ASP A 115 11.00 13.19 5.07
C ASP A 115 12.07 12.18 4.63
N LYS A 116 12.21 11.07 5.35
CA LYS A 116 13.08 9.95 4.99
C LYS A 116 12.26 8.67 4.87
N GLN A 117 12.55 7.88 3.84
CA GLN A 117 11.92 6.57 3.67
C GLN A 117 12.04 5.74 4.95
N GLY A 118 10.92 5.20 5.42
CA GLY A 118 10.83 4.43 6.66
C GLY A 118 10.54 5.27 7.91
N ASP A 119 10.55 6.60 7.83
CA ASP A 119 10.05 7.45 8.91
C ASP A 119 8.60 7.08 9.24
N TYR A 120 8.27 7.06 10.53
CA TYR A 120 6.96 6.65 10.98
C TYR A 120 6.50 7.43 12.21
N VAL A 121 5.18 7.44 12.40
CA VAL A 121 4.55 7.99 13.59
C VAL A 121 3.42 7.09 14.05
N VAL A 122 3.33 6.88 15.36
CA VAL A 122 2.25 6.16 16.02
C VAL A 122 1.51 7.13 16.92
N TRP A 123 0.18 7.12 16.90
CA TRP A 123 -0.64 7.91 17.80
C TRP A 123 -1.81 7.07 18.36
N PRO A 124 -2.14 7.26 19.65
CA PRO A 124 -3.20 6.52 20.30
C PRO A 124 -4.58 6.95 19.78
N ARG A 125 -5.57 6.10 20.04
CA ARG A 125 -6.98 6.44 19.87
C ARG A 125 -7.34 7.75 20.56
N GLY A 126 -8.30 8.46 20.00
CA GLY A 126 -8.82 9.74 20.48
C GLY A 126 -7.97 10.95 20.08
N VAL A 127 -6.78 10.75 19.51
CA VAL A 127 -5.95 11.87 19.05
C VAL A 127 -6.45 12.35 17.68
N ASP A 128 -6.98 13.57 17.69
CA ASP A 128 -7.35 14.31 16.50
C ASP A 128 -6.13 14.52 15.59
N HIS A 129 -6.32 14.42 14.28
CA HIS A 129 -5.21 14.58 13.34
C HIS A 129 -5.66 15.00 11.94
N SER A 130 -4.73 15.59 11.20
CA SER A 130 -4.81 15.92 9.78
C SER A 130 -3.50 15.54 9.09
N TRP A 131 -3.42 15.75 7.78
CA TRP A 131 -2.20 15.52 7.03
C TRP A 131 -2.05 16.46 5.84
N TYR A 132 -0.80 16.65 5.43
CA TYR A 132 -0.40 17.40 4.24
C TYR A 132 0.77 16.72 3.53
N ALA A 133 0.68 16.56 2.21
CA ALA A 133 1.74 16.03 1.38
C ALA A 133 2.59 17.18 0.82
N ALA A 134 3.75 17.44 1.43
CA ALA A 134 4.67 18.49 0.99
C ALA A 134 5.34 18.16 -0.36
N GLU A 135 5.50 16.88 -0.64
CA GLU A 135 5.90 16.32 -1.94
C GLU A 135 4.93 15.22 -2.37
N GLU A 136 5.04 14.78 -3.63
CA GLU A 136 4.33 13.55 -4.04
C GLU A 136 4.78 12.41 -3.14
N SER A 137 3.81 11.79 -2.45
CA SER A 137 4.09 10.89 -1.35
C SER A 137 3.30 9.60 -1.44
N VAL A 138 3.96 8.52 -1.02
CA VAL A 138 3.35 7.21 -0.80
C VAL A 138 3.50 6.87 0.66
N VAL A 139 2.38 6.52 1.31
CA VAL A 139 2.32 6.20 2.74
C VAL A 139 1.54 4.92 2.98
N LEU A 140 1.97 4.16 3.98
CA LEU A 140 1.22 3.02 4.51
C LEU A 140 0.66 3.41 5.87
N THR A 141 -0.65 3.27 6.06
CA THR A 141 -1.29 3.49 7.37
C THR A 141 -1.84 2.17 7.90
N VAL A 142 -1.54 1.85 9.15
CA VAL A 142 -2.11 0.72 9.87
C VAL A 142 -2.95 1.27 11.01
N ARG A 143 -4.18 0.77 11.19
CA ARG A 143 -5.04 1.10 12.33
C ARG A 143 -5.47 -0.17 13.06
N TRP A 144 -5.65 -0.09 14.38
CA TRP A 144 -6.17 -1.19 15.18
C TRP A 144 -6.98 -0.72 16.40
N PRO A 145 -8.01 -1.50 16.82
CA PRO A 145 -8.52 -2.71 16.18
C PRO A 145 -9.23 -2.44 14.84
N SER A 146 -9.48 -3.46 14.01
CA SER A 146 -10.37 -3.31 12.86
C SER A 146 -11.81 -3.60 13.27
N VAL A 147 -12.63 -2.56 13.28
CA VAL A 147 -14.01 -2.65 13.75
C VAL A 147 -15.03 -2.34 12.64
N PRO A 148 -16.21 -2.98 12.66
CA PRO A 148 -17.30 -2.61 11.77
C PRO A 148 -17.67 -1.12 11.87
N GLY A 149 -18.19 -0.56 10.78
CA GLY A 149 -18.77 0.79 10.79
C GLY A 149 -17.92 1.89 10.16
N TYR A 150 -16.78 1.58 9.55
CA TYR A 150 -16.07 2.56 8.72
C TYR A 150 -16.66 2.62 7.30
N ALA A 151 -17.73 3.39 7.16
CA ALA A 151 -18.00 4.10 5.91
C ALA A 151 -17.93 5.57 6.27
N VAL A 152 -17.05 6.34 5.60
CA VAL A 152 -17.34 7.78 5.47
C VAL A 152 -18.72 7.81 4.84
N ARG A 153 -19.75 8.15 5.64
CA ARG A 153 -21.03 8.55 5.07
C ARG A 153 -20.68 9.66 4.10
N ALA A 154 -20.99 9.47 2.82
CA ALA A 154 -21.17 10.63 1.99
C ALA A 154 -22.32 11.38 2.68
N ASP A 155 -22.02 12.54 3.27
CA ASP A 155 -23.09 13.40 3.75
C ASP A 155 -23.98 13.72 2.54
N ASP A 156 -25.30 13.64 2.75
CA ASP A 156 -26.35 13.91 1.76
C ASP A 156 -26.31 15.36 1.24
#